data_AF-A0A182V905-F1
#
_entry.id   AF-A0A182V905-F1
#
_cell.length_a   1.000
_cell.length_b   1.000
_cell.length_c   1.000
_cell.angle_alpha   90.00
_cell.angle_beta   90.00
_cell.angle_gamma   90.00
#
_symmetry.space_group_name_H-M   'P 1'
#
loop_
_entity.id
_entity.type
_entity.pdbx_description
1 polymer ?
#
loop_
_entity_poly.entity_id
_entity_poly.type
_entity_poly.pdbx_seq_one_letter_code
_entity_poly.pdbx_strand_id
1 'polypeptide(L)'
;MERDRSSSYVAAALLLVCISLASAPRGTEANIFGGKLYQKAQQDCILFMGINPLRLDQYKKFVYPPDRDTMCLIRCIGISLDFWDDILGFDVDLAEQEFSPLVDATFKKYLAGNITLKLELLDPLDNCARAYYAFRTFRAQIRQFIGTGTTTMAPSVNFQPLTAVQILDIIVDCAREVNLPPSFLTSLTKGIITDCPEVQCFIRCAAVRTGLYTDKDGALLANLHRQLDPPGEDLASFSLRQGMCLQRNQQPPTADCCTRAFKQFFTCLRPDFEQFFIRNRETVMQHFLYKTDQPAEGQAAPMVQNNVLDPFGGNMGMILSSY
;
A
#
# COMPACT_ATOMS: atom_id res chain seq x y z
N MET A 1 60.08 69.41 -10.49
CA MET A 1 60.95 68.23 -10.65
C MET A 1 60.01 67.03 -10.68
N GLU A 2 59.99 66.32 -11.81
CA GLU A 2 59.59 64.92 -12.09
C GLU A 2 58.61 64.18 -11.15
N ARG A 3 57.77 63.23 -11.56
CA ARG A 3 57.26 62.63 -12.80
C ARG A 3 56.41 61.44 -12.27
N ASP A 4 55.26 61.18 -12.87
CA ASP A 4 54.54 59.88 -12.95
C ASP A 4 54.30 59.02 -11.67
N ARG A 5 53.03 58.76 -11.30
CA ARG A 5 52.10 57.75 -11.87
C ARG A 5 52.41 56.32 -11.39
N SER A 6 51.59 55.81 -10.47
CA SER A 6 50.61 54.76 -10.78
C SER A 6 50.11 54.09 -9.49
N SER A 7 48.84 53.68 -9.53
CA SER A 7 48.19 52.67 -8.68
C SER A 7 48.37 52.84 -7.17
N SER A 8 47.34 53.23 -6.44
CA SER A 8 46.22 52.31 -6.26
C SER A 8 44.97 53.11 -5.92
N TYR A 9 44.11 53.25 -6.91
CA TYR A 9 42.71 53.54 -6.66
C TYR A 9 42.11 52.40 -5.83
N VAL A 10 41.12 52.75 -5.03
CA VAL A 10 40.16 51.86 -4.38
C VAL A 10 40.60 51.22 -3.06
N ALA A 11 40.77 52.06 -2.03
CA ALA A 11 40.74 51.61 -0.63
C ALA A 11 40.06 52.66 0.26
N ALA A 12 38.75 52.83 0.11
CA ALA A 12 37.86 53.39 1.15
C ALA A 12 36.44 53.55 0.57
N ALA A 13 35.71 52.45 0.42
CA ALA A 13 34.26 52.46 0.36
C ALA A 13 33.73 51.29 1.20
N LEU A 14 34.13 51.28 2.48
CA LEU A 14 33.43 50.54 3.52
C LEU A 14 32.20 51.38 3.87
N LEU A 15 31.04 51.04 3.30
CA LEU A 15 29.72 51.23 3.90
C LEU A 15 28.65 50.58 3.01
N LEU A 16 27.96 49.61 3.61
CA LEU A 16 26.59 49.16 3.28
C LEU A 16 26.36 48.53 1.90
N VAL A 17 26.72 47.25 1.78
CA VAL A 17 25.91 46.33 0.97
C VAL A 17 25.34 45.28 1.92
N CYS A 18 24.08 45.48 2.30
CA CYS A 18 23.24 44.42 2.81
C CYS A 18 23.14 43.34 1.72
N ILE A 19 23.99 42.32 1.79
CA ILE A 19 23.71 41.08 1.08
C ILE A 19 22.66 40.37 1.93
N SER A 20 21.41 40.77 1.74
CA SER A 20 20.29 39.84 1.86
C SER A 20 20.57 38.74 0.85
N LEU A 21 21.21 37.67 1.32
CA LEU A 21 21.04 36.36 0.73
C LEU A 21 19.54 36.12 0.77
N ALA A 22 18.88 36.46 -0.34
CA ALA A 22 17.58 35.92 -0.66
C ALA A 22 17.75 34.42 -0.51
N SER A 23 17.17 33.87 0.54
CA SER A 23 16.82 32.47 0.63
C SER A 23 15.88 32.21 -0.54
N ALA A 24 16.48 31.96 -1.71
CA ALA A 24 15.82 31.19 -2.74
C ALA A 24 15.26 29.97 -2.00
N PRO A 25 13.98 29.62 -2.19
CA PRO A 25 13.47 28.39 -1.61
C PRO A 25 14.42 27.30 -2.09
N ARG A 26 15.13 26.66 -1.15
CA ARG A 26 15.87 25.43 -1.45
C ARG A 26 14.81 24.53 -2.04
N GLY A 27 14.82 24.38 -3.37
CA GLY A 27 14.00 23.41 -4.05
C GLY A 27 14.28 22.11 -3.33
N THR A 28 13.24 21.46 -2.82
CA THR A 28 13.29 20.28 -1.95
C THR A 28 14.41 19.36 -2.44
N GLU A 29 15.57 19.44 -1.81
CA GLU A 29 16.67 18.53 -2.12
C GLU A 29 16.10 17.15 -1.79
N ALA A 30 16.01 16.30 -2.81
CA ALA A 30 15.39 15.00 -2.63
C ALA A 30 16.17 14.27 -1.52
N ASN A 31 15.48 13.84 -0.47
CA ASN A 31 16.08 13.22 0.71
C ASN A 31 17.12 12.17 0.35
N ILE A 32 18.13 11.98 1.20
CA ILE A 32 19.23 11.05 0.94
C ILE A 32 18.75 9.61 0.75
N PHE A 33 17.51 9.29 1.14
CA PHE A 33 16.91 7.95 1.09
C PHE A 33 16.12 7.66 -0.19
N GLY A 34 16.04 8.61 -1.12
CA GLY A 34 15.34 8.43 -2.40
C GLY A 34 15.70 9.39 -3.52
N GLY A 35 16.55 10.37 -3.26
CA GLY A 35 17.04 11.33 -4.23
C GLY A 35 18.10 10.80 -5.20
N LYS A 36 18.61 11.72 -6.03
CA LYS A 36 19.68 11.42 -7.02
C LYS A 36 20.94 10.85 -6.36
N LEU A 37 21.26 11.31 -5.15
CA LEU A 37 22.40 10.82 -4.38
C LEU A 37 22.24 9.33 -4.04
N TYR A 38 21.06 8.93 -3.58
CA TYR A 38 20.75 7.53 -3.30
C TYR A 38 20.85 6.65 -4.55
N GLN A 39 20.29 7.12 -5.68
CA GLN A 39 20.35 6.38 -6.94
C GLN A 39 21.78 6.23 -7.47
N LYS A 40 22.61 7.27 -7.27
CA LYS A 40 24.04 7.19 -7.57
C LYS A 40 24.73 6.15 -6.68
N ALA A 41 24.49 6.16 -5.37
CA ALA A 41 25.03 5.16 -4.45
C ALA A 41 24.59 3.73 -4.81
N GLN A 42 23.33 3.52 -5.24
CA GLN A 42 22.87 2.22 -5.75
C GLN A 42 23.72 1.74 -6.91
N GLN A 43 23.97 2.61 -7.89
CA GLN A 43 24.74 2.27 -9.09
C GLN A 43 26.21 2.00 -8.76
N ASP A 44 26.82 2.85 -7.94
CA ASP A 44 28.22 2.73 -7.52
C ASP A 44 28.43 1.44 -6.70
N CYS A 45 27.51 1.11 -5.76
CA CYS A 45 27.59 -0.12 -4.97
C CYS A 45 27.32 -1.40 -5.77
N ILE A 46 26.42 -1.38 -6.75
CA ILE A 46 26.22 -2.52 -7.66
C ILE A 46 27.51 -2.82 -8.41
N LEU A 47 28.17 -1.79 -8.94
CA LEU A 47 29.43 -1.93 -9.65
C LEU A 47 30.53 -2.44 -8.71
N PHE A 48 30.68 -1.83 -7.53
CA PHE A 48 31.72 -2.15 -6.57
C PHE A 48 31.63 -3.60 -6.06
N MET A 49 30.42 -4.08 -5.81
CA MET A 49 30.20 -5.43 -5.28
C MET A 49 29.99 -6.50 -6.37
N GLY A 50 30.00 -6.13 -7.65
CA GLY A 50 29.79 -7.05 -8.75
C GLY A 50 28.37 -7.65 -8.82
N ILE A 51 27.36 -6.93 -8.34
CA ILE A 51 25.95 -7.36 -8.46
C ILE A 51 25.52 -7.28 -9.93
N ASN A 52 24.69 -8.23 -10.37
CA ASN A 52 24.13 -8.20 -11.72
C ASN A 52 23.41 -6.86 -12.00
N PRO A 53 23.86 -6.07 -13.01
CA PRO A 53 23.33 -4.75 -13.29
C PRO A 53 21.86 -4.75 -13.72
N LEU A 54 21.31 -5.88 -14.17
CA LEU A 54 19.88 -6.03 -14.49
C LEU A 54 18.98 -5.80 -13.25
N ARG A 55 19.53 -5.92 -12.04
CA ARG A 55 18.80 -5.66 -10.79
C ARG A 55 18.63 -4.16 -10.51
N LEU A 56 19.34 -3.28 -11.21
CA LEU A 56 19.30 -1.83 -10.97
C LEU A 56 17.88 -1.26 -11.13
N ASP A 57 17.11 -1.72 -12.12
CA ASP A 57 15.73 -1.26 -12.31
C ASP A 57 14.80 -1.67 -11.18
N GLN A 58 15.05 -2.83 -10.56
CA GLN A 58 14.34 -3.28 -9.36
C GLN A 58 14.66 -2.38 -8.16
N TYR A 59 15.94 -2.07 -7.95
CA TYR A 59 16.38 -1.23 -6.84
C TYR A 59 15.97 0.24 -7.00
N LYS A 60 15.98 0.79 -8.21
CA LYS A 60 15.45 2.15 -8.49
C LYS A 60 13.98 2.29 -8.13
N LYS A 61 13.22 1.19 -8.16
CA LYS A 61 11.83 1.10 -7.69
C LYS A 61 11.72 0.81 -6.19
N PHE A 62 12.84 0.84 -5.46
CA PHE A 62 12.98 0.51 -4.05
C PHE A 62 12.47 -0.88 -3.66
N VAL A 63 12.59 -1.84 -4.57
CA VAL A 63 12.27 -3.25 -4.30
C VAL A 63 13.56 -3.95 -3.88
N TYR A 64 13.65 -4.32 -2.61
CA TYR A 64 14.83 -4.98 -2.04
C TYR A 64 14.46 -6.37 -1.52
N PRO A 65 14.69 -7.44 -2.30
CA PRO A 65 14.50 -8.81 -1.82
C PRO A 65 15.49 -9.18 -0.70
N PRO A 66 15.13 -10.10 0.22
CA PRO A 66 15.97 -10.47 1.36
C PRO A 66 17.02 -11.53 0.99
N ASP A 67 17.75 -11.33 -0.11
CA ASP A 67 18.92 -12.15 -0.50
C ASP A 67 20.24 -11.48 -0.11
N ARG A 68 21.33 -12.26 -0.09
CA ARG A 68 22.63 -11.82 0.42
C ARG A 68 23.17 -10.59 -0.31
N ASP A 69 23.09 -10.57 -1.64
CA ASP A 69 23.57 -9.46 -2.46
C ASP A 69 22.82 -8.17 -2.11
N THR A 70 21.48 -8.24 -2.04
CA THR A 70 20.67 -7.09 -1.67
C THR A 70 20.97 -6.59 -0.25
N MET A 71 21.17 -7.51 0.70
CA MET A 71 21.50 -7.12 2.07
C MET A 71 22.82 -6.35 2.13
N CYS A 72 23.86 -6.88 1.47
CA CYS A 72 25.15 -6.21 1.40
C CYS A 72 25.09 -4.91 0.56
N LEU A 73 24.18 -4.82 -0.42
CA LEU A 73 23.97 -3.60 -1.19
C LEU A 73 23.45 -2.48 -0.30
N ILE A 74 22.46 -2.77 0.55
CA ILE A 74 21.94 -1.79 1.50
C ILE A 74 23.03 -1.36 2.49
N ARG A 75 23.87 -2.28 2.96
CA ARG A 75 25.04 -1.93 3.78
C ARG A 75 25.98 -0.98 3.05
N CYS A 76 26.36 -1.30 1.81
CA CYS A 76 27.25 -0.45 1.00
C CYS A 76 26.69 0.96 0.81
N ILE A 77 25.40 1.06 0.46
CA ILE A 77 24.73 2.35 0.29
C ILE A 77 24.68 3.09 1.64
N GLY A 78 24.40 2.39 2.73
CA GLY A 78 24.32 2.97 4.07
C GLY A 78 25.63 3.54 4.58
N ILE A 79 26.74 2.85 4.33
CA ILE A 79 28.09 3.36 4.62
C ILE A 79 28.42 4.54 3.69
N SER A 80 28.05 4.45 2.40
CA SER A 80 28.36 5.52 1.43
C SER A 80 27.60 6.82 1.69
N LEU A 81 26.47 6.74 2.39
CA LEU A 81 25.57 7.85 2.68
C LEU A 81 25.43 8.11 4.18
N ASP A 82 26.31 7.53 4.99
CA ASP A 82 26.41 7.70 6.44
C ASP A 82 25.12 7.39 7.25
N PHE A 83 24.13 6.68 6.68
CA PHE A 83 22.97 6.21 7.46
C PHE A 83 23.20 4.88 8.18
N TRP A 84 24.32 4.20 7.88
CA TRP A 84 24.71 2.96 8.54
C TRP A 84 26.21 2.91 8.80
N ASP A 85 26.56 2.54 10.03
CA ASP A 85 27.92 2.23 10.47
C ASP A 85 27.94 0.82 11.09
N ASP A 86 28.98 0.03 10.83
CA ASP A 86 29.06 -1.36 11.33
C ASP A 86 29.29 -1.44 12.86
N ILE A 87 29.79 -0.36 13.46
CA ILE A 87 30.06 -0.25 14.89
C ILE A 87 28.89 0.44 15.59
N LEU A 88 28.44 1.59 15.07
CA LEU A 88 27.41 2.43 15.69
C LEU A 88 25.98 2.01 15.29
N GLY A 89 25.81 1.35 14.15
CA GLY A 89 24.51 0.92 13.63
C GLY A 89 23.83 1.98 12.78
N PHE A 90 22.50 1.99 12.80
CA PHE A 90 21.68 2.88 11.96
C PHE A 90 21.60 4.28 12.56
N ASP A 91 21.90 5.31 11.76
CA ASP A 91 21.86 6.70 12.21
C ASP A 91 20.42 7.23 12.22
N VAL A 92 19.82 7.20 13.40
CA VAL A 92 18.46 7.73 13.64
C VAL A 92 18.43 9.26 13.74
N ASP A 93 19.55 9.92 14.01
CA ASP A 93 19.68 11.37 14.02
C ASP A 93 19.66 11.91 12.58
N LEU A 94 20.38 11.26 11.66
CA LEU A 94 20.34 11.58 10.23
C LEU A 94 18.92 11.37 9.66
N ALA A 95 18.25 10.29 10.07
CA ALA A 95 16.85 10.07 9.70
C ALA A 95 15.91 11.20 10.20
N GLU A 96 16.15 11.74 11.40
CA GLU A 96 15.42 12.90 11.92
C GLU A 96 15.68 14.16 11.09
N GLN A 97 16.95 14.45 10.76
CA GLN A 97 17.33 15.61 9.95
C GLN A 97 16.69 15.57 8.56
N GLU A 98 16.70 14.42 7.90
CA GLU A 98 16.22 14.24 6.53
C GLU A 98 14.69 14.25 6.39
N PHE A 99 13.98 13.90 7.46
CA PHE A 99 12.53 13.79 7.45
C PHE A 99 11.83 14.75 8.41
N SER A 100 12.53 15.67 9.08
CA SER A 100 11.87 16.65 9.95
C SER A 100 10.80 17.48 9.18
N PRO A 101 9.62 17.76 9.77
CA PRO A 101 9.19 17.42 11.13
C PRO A 101 8.50 16.04 11.25
N LEU A 102 8.49 15.23 10.19
CA LEU A 102 7.84 13.92 10.17
C LEU A 102 8.47 12.94 11.17
N VAL A 103 9.80 12.95 11.26
CA VAL A 103 10.51 12.23 12.31
C VAL A 103 10.72 13.22 13.45
N ASP A 104 9.95 13.06 14.52
CA ASP A 104 10.10 13.80 15.77
C ASP A 104 10.83 12.96 16.84
N ALA A 105 11.10 13.54 18.00
CA ALA A 105 11.78 12.86 19.10
C ALA A 105 11.06 11.58 19.57
N THR A 106 9.72 11.54 19.45
CA THR A 106 8.90 10.38 19.84
C THR A 106 9.07 9.25 18.82
N PHE A 107 8.93 9.57 17.54
CA PHE A 107 9.13 8.63 16.44
C PHE A 107 10.56 8.10 16.44
N LYS A 108 11.56 8.97 16.61
CA LYS A 108 12.98 8.60 16.69
C LYS A 108 13.25 7.59 17.80
N LYS A 109 12.71 7.81 19.00
CA LYS A 109 12.83 6.84 20.11
C LYS A 109 12.20 5.49 19.76
N TYR A 110 11.04 5.50 19.11
CA TYR A 110 10.33 4.29 18.69
C TYR A 110 11.07 3.54 17.56
N LEU A 111 11.64 4.29 16.60
CA LEU A 111 12.49 3.78 15.53
C LEU A 111 13.74 3.09 16.11
N ALA A 112 14.45 3.76 17.01
CA ALA A 112 15.63 3.20 17.66
C ALA A 112 15.30 1.89 18.40
N GLY A 113 14.23 1.87 19.20
CA GLY A 113 13.81 0.66 19.94
C GLY A 113 13.49 -0.53 19.03
N ASN A 114 12.74 -0.29 17.94
CA ASN A 114 12.38 -1.36 17.01
C ASN A 114 13.57 -1.87 16.18
N ILE A 115 14.52 -0.98 15.82
CA ILE A 115 15.77 -1.40 15.20
C ILE A 115 16.56 -2.28 16.17
N THR A 116 16.78 -1.83 17.41
CA THR A 116 17.51 -2.61 18.42
C THR A 116 16.92 -4.01 18.60
N LEU A 117 15.60 -4.11 18.85
CA LEU A 117 14.92 -5.39 19.01
C LEU A 117 15.09 -6.30 17.78
N LYS A 118 15.09 -5.71 16.57
CA LYS A 118 15.29 -6.49 15.35
C LYS A 118 16.72 -6.98 15.20
N LEU A 119 17.70 -6.18 15.59
CA LEU A 119 19.13 -6.50 15.48
C LEU A 119 19.61 -7.49 16.54
N GLU A 120 18.96 -7.57 17.70
CA GLU A 120 19.23 -8.58 18.73
C GLU A 120 18.95 -10.02 18.25
N LEU A 121 18.10 -10.18 17.24
CA LEU A 121 17.76 -11.49 16.66
C LEU A 121 18.73 -11.95 15.56
N LEU A 122 19.73 -11.14 15.23
CA LEU A 122 20.67 -11.38 14.13
C LEU A 122 22.07 -11.66 14.67
N ASP A 123 22.86 -12.40 13.89
CA ASP A 123 24.29 -12.57 14.16
C ASP A 123 24.97 -11.18 14.22
N PRO A 124 25.64 -10.82 15.34
CA PRO A 124 26.37 -9.56 15.47
C PRO A 124 27.45 -9.36 14.40
N LEU A 125 27.99 -10.43 13.84
CA LEU A 125 29.00 -10.39 12.78
C LEU A 125 28.39 -10.27 11.37
N ASP A 126 27.09 -10.46 11.22
CA ASP A 126 26.40 -10.31 9.94
C ASP A 126 25.99 -8.86 9.66
N ASN A 127 26.99 -8.02 9.39
CA ASN A 127 26.79 -6.61 9.10
C ASN A 127 25.84 -6.34 7.91
N CYS A 128 25.83 -7.22 6.91
CA CYS A 128 24.92 -7.07 5.77
C CYS A 128 23.45 -7.24 6.21
N ALA A 129 23.14 -8.30 6.95
CA ALA A 129 21.78 -8.53 7.44
C ALA A 129 21.37 -7.43 8.41
N ARG A 130 22.28 -7.00 9.31
CA ARG A 130 22.02 -5.94 10.28
C ARG A 130 21.66 -4.62 9.59
N ALA A 131 22.48 -4.16 8.64
CA ALA A 131 22.20 -2.95 7.87
C ALA A 131 20.86 -3.04 7.12
N TYR A 132 20.63 -4.17 6.46
CA TYR A 132 19.41 -4.41 5.69
C TYR A 132 18.15 -4.36 6.56
N TYR A 133 18.14 -5.06 7.70
CA TYR A 133 16.97 -5.12 8.56
C TYR A 133 16.75 -3.82 9.33
N ALA A 134 17.80 -3.08 9.70
CA ALA A 134 17.64 -1.74 10.25
C ALA A 134 17.00 -0.79 9.24
N PHE A 135 17.53 -0.73 8.02
CA PHE A 135 16.98 0.08 6.93
C PHE A 135 15.54 -0.34 6.55
N ARG A 136 15.26 -1.64 6.53
CA ARG A 136 13.91 -2.17 6.27
C ARG A 136 12.94 -1.77 7.38
N THR A 137 13.34 -1.83 8.64
CA THR A 137 12.55 -1.38 9.79
C THR A 137 12.27 0.12 9.69
N PHE A 138 13.29 0.93 9.43
CA PHE A 138 13.15 2.36 9.16
C PHE A 138 12.13 2.66 8.05
N ARG A 139 12.28 2.04 6.88
CA ARG A 139 11.34 2.21 5.76
C ARG A 139 9.94 1.70 6.07
N ALA A 140 9.80 0.66 6.89
CA ALA A 140 8.50 0.15 7.30
C ALA A 140 7.81 1.16 8.24
N GLN A 141 8.52 1.67 9.24
CA GLN A 141 7.97 2.65 10.19
C GLN A 141 7.69 4.00 9.54
N ILE A 142 8.59 4.50 8.67
CA ILE A 142 8.31 5.69 7.87
C ILE A 142 7.11 5.44 6.96
N ARG A 143 6.96 4.27 6.34
CA ARG A 143 5.75 3.99 5.55
C ARG A 143 4.50 3.85 6.39
N GLN A 144 4.58 3.37 7.62
CA GLN A 144 3.44 3.37 8.53
C GLN A 144 3.07 4.81 8.90
N PHE A 145 4.06 5.69 9.10
CA PHE A 145 3.86 7.07 9.52
C PHE A 145 3.49 8.03 8.37
N ILE A 146 4.04 7.81 7.16
CA ILE A 146 3.62 8.47 5.91
C ILE A 146 2.33 7.82 5.39
N GLY A 147 2.11 6.53 5.64
CA GLY A 147 0.83 5.85 5.41
C GLY A 147 -0.27 6.36 6.33
N THR A 148 0.08 6.97 7.47
CA THR A 148 -0.82 7.83 8.25
C THR A 148 -0.86 9.29 7.77
N GLY A 149 0.05 9.67 6.85
CA GLY A 149 0.25 11.00 6.28
C GLY A 149 -0.18 11.12 4.82
N THR A 150 -1.28 10.47 4.44
CA THR A 150 -2.41 10.96 3.63
C THR A 150 -3.26 9.73 3.34
N THR A 151 -4.47 9.69 3.92
CA THR A 151 -5.56 8.69 3.74
C THR A 151 -5.71 7.53 4.73
N THR A 152 -5.16 7.65 5.94
CA THR A 152 -6.05 7.47 7.09
C THR A 152 -6.59 8.83 7.46
N MET A 153 -7.70 9.23 6.83
CA MET A 153 -8.65 10.01 7.62
C MET A 153 -8.76 9.26 8.95
N ALA A 154 -8.56 9.97 10.07
CA ALA A 154 -9.12 9.50 11.33
C ALA A 154 -10.49 8.90 10.99
N PRO A 155 -10.82 7.68 11.47
CA PRO A 155 -12.06 7.03 11.06
C PRO A 155 -13.13 8.09 11.07
N SER A 156 -13.88 8.23 9.98
CA SER A 156 -15.07 9.10 10.02
C SER A 156 -15.73 8.76 11.34
N VAL A 157 -15.79 9.72 12.27
CA VAL A 157 -16.24 9.49 13.65
C VAL A 157 -17.67 8.92 13.63
N ASN A 158 -18.30 8.94 12.45
CA ASN A 158 -19.65 8.54 12.12
C ASN A 158 -19.74 7.37 11.12
N PHE A 159 -18.65 6.66 10.74
CA PHE A 159 -18.78 5.50 9.84
C PHE A 159 -19.48 4.34 10.55
N GLN A 160 -20.68 4.00 10.06
CA GLN A 160 -21.47 2.88 10.53
C GLN A 160 -21.31 1.70 9.56
N PRO A 161 -20.83 0.54 10.04
CA PRO A 161 -20.81 -0.68 9.24
C PRO A 161 -22.20 -1.03 8.71
N LEU A 162 -22.24 -1.41 7.44
CA LEU A 162 -23.42 -1.94 6.80
C LEU A 162 -23.54 -3.44 7.08
N THR A 163 -24.77 -3.91 7.17
CA THR A 163 -25.06 -5.35 7.12
C THR A 163 -24.72 -5.91 5.72
N ALA A 164 -24.48 -7.22 5.64
CA ALA A 164 -24.23 -7.86 4.35
C ALA A 164 -25.38 -7.66 3.35
N VAL A 165 -26.63 -7.66 3.84
CA VAL A 165 -27.83 -7.39 3.05
C VAL A 165 -27.81 -5.96 2.49
N GLN A 166 -27.50 -4.94 3.29
CA GLN A 166 -27.40 -3.56 2.81
C GLN A 166 -26.30 -3.39 1.75
N ILE A 167 -25.19 -4.10 1.87
CA ILE A 167 -24.14 -4.09 0.83
C ILE A 167 -24.65 -4.74 -0.46
N LEU A 168 -25.43 -5.82 -0.38
CA LEU A 168 -26.06 -6.45 -1.53
C LEU A 168 -27.08 -5.52 -2.21
N ASP A 169 -27.91 -4.80 -1.43
CA ASP A 169 -28.83 -3.80 -1.97
C ASP A 169 -28.08 -2.71 -2.75
N ILE A 170 -26.98 -2.19 -2.18
CA ILE A 170 -26.10 -1.21 -2.86
C ILE A 170 -25.50 -1.79 -4.15
N ILE A 171 -25.08 -3.05 -4.13
CA ILE A 171 -24.56 -3.75 -5.32
C ILE A 171 -25.61 -3.79 -6.43
N VAL A 172 -26.85 -4.15 -6.10
CA VAL A 172 -27.95 -4.21 -7.08
C VAL A 172 -28.26 -2.82 -7.65
N ASP A 173 -28.27 -1.80 -6.80
CA ASP A 173 -28.54 -0.42 -7.24
C ASP A 173 -27.43 0.11 -8.13
N CYS A 174 -26.17 -0.15 -7.79
CA CYS A 174 -25.02 0.23 -8.61
C CYS A 174 -25.01 -0.50 -9.95
N ALA A 175 -25.35 -1.79 -9.99
CA ALA A 175 -25.44 -2.54 -11.24
C ALA A 175 -26.51 -1.95 -12.18
N ARG A 176 -27.65 -1.52 -11.62
CA ARG A 176 -28.71 -0.82 -12.36
C ARG A 176 -28.24 0.55 -12.87
N GLU A 177 -27.55 1.33 -12.03
CA GLU A 177 -27.05 2.67 -12.40
C GLU A 177 -26.08 2.63 -13.58
N VAL A 178 -25.18 1.64 -13.62
CA VAL A 178 -24.23 1.48 -14.74
C VAL A 178 -24.80 0.64 -15.89
N ASN A 179 -26.11 0.36 -15.90
CA ASN A 179 -26.82 -0.40 -16.94
C ASN A 179 -26.25 -1.80 -17.21
N LEU A 180 -25.78 -2.50 -16.16
CA LEU A 180 -25.38 -3.90 -16.30
C LEU A 180 -26.61 -4.81 -16.51
N PRO A 181 -26.51 -5.84 -17.37
CA PRO A 181 -27.64 -6.73 -17.63
C PRO A 181 -28.03 -7.52 -16.38
N PRO A 182 -29.31 -7.88 -16.18
CA PRO A 182 -29.73 -8.66 -15.00
C PRO A 182 -28.96 -9.97 -14.81
N SER A 183 -28.53 -10.60 -15.91
CA SER A 183 -27.70 -11.82 -15.89
C SER A 183 -26.32 -11.60 -15.25
N PHE A 184 -25.82 -10.36 -15.20
CA PHE A 184 -24.58 -10.03 -14.48
C PHE A 184 -24.71 -10.33 -12.99
N LEU A 185 -25.86 -10.02 -12.37
CA LEU A 185 -26.07 -10.29 -10.95
C LEU A 185 -26.02 -11.80 -10.65
N THR A 186 -26.53 -12.63 -11.56
CA THR A 186 -26.39 -14.10 -11.47
C THR A 186 -24.94 -14.58 -11.62
N SER A 187 -24.14 -13.91 -12.45
CA SER A 187 -22.69 -14.19 -12.55
C SER A 187 -21.95 -13.78 -11.29
N LEU A 188 -22.33 -12.63 -10.70
CA LEU A 188 -21.76 -12.12 -9.48
C LEU A 188 -21.99 -13.06 -8.29
N THR A 189 -23.19 -13.64 -8.15
CA THR A 189 -23.46 -14.62 -7.08
C THR A 189 -22.63 -15.90 -7.20
N LYS A 190 -22.10 -16.18 -8.40
CA LYS A 190 -21.16 -17.29 -8.67
C LYS A 190 -19.69 -16.88 -8.55
N GLY A 191 -19.40 -15.64 -8.11
CA GLY A 191 -18.04 -15.11 -7.99
C GLY A 191 -17.37 -14.78 -9.34
N ILE A 192 -18.15 -14.71 -10.42
CA ILE A 192 -17.65 -14.40 -11.76
C ILE A 192 -17.70 -12.88 -11.94
N ILE A 193 -16.52 -12.25 -11.93
CA ILE A 193 -16.35 -10.80 -12.07
C ILE A 193 -15.36 -10.54 -13.20
N THR A 194 -15.85 -9.95 -14.28
CA THR A 194 -15.07 -9.71 -15.51
C THR A 194 -14.45 -8.32 -15.48
N ASP A 195 -13.21 -8.17 -15.95
CA ASP A 195 -12.57 -6.87 -16.11
C ASP A 195 -13.05 -6.20 -17.41
N CYS A 196 -14.16 -5.45 -17.33
CA CYS A 196 -14.65 -4.60 -18.41
C CYS A 196 -15.10 -3.23 -17.86
N PRO A 197 -15.16 -2.17 -18.69
CA PRO A 197 -15.41 -0.80 -18.23
C PRO A 197 -16.64 -0.62 -17.35
N GLU A 198 -17.75 -1.28 -17.71
CA GLU A 198 -19.02 -1.22 -16.97
C GLU A 198 -18.87 -1.84 -15.57
N VAL A 199 -18.18 -2.97 -15.47
CA VAL A 199 -17.92 -3.65 -14.18
C VAL A 199 -16.96 -2.83 -13.32
N GLN A 200 -15.95 -2.20 -13.92
CA GLN A 200 -15.05 -1.32 -13.19
C GLN A 200 -15.81 -0.15 -12.55
N CYS A 201 -16.73 0.47 -13.29
CA CYS A 201 -17.56 1.55 -12.77
C CYS A 201 -18.60 1.07 -11.74
N PHE A 202 -19.17 -0.12 -11.93
CA PHE A 202 -20.01 -0.77 -10.92
C PHE A 202 -19.28 -0.93 -9.59
N ILE A 203 -18.04 -1.45 -9.61
CA ILE A 203 -17.22 -1.64 -8.42
C ILE A 203 -16.90 -0.30 -7.74
N ARG A 204 -16.56 0.73 -8.52
CA ARG A 204 -16.39 2.09 -7.99
C ARG A 204 -17.67 2.58 -7.30
N CYS A 205 -18.83 2.45 -7.94
CA CYS A 205 -20.11 2.86 -7.37
C CYS A 205 -20.36 2.20 -6.02
N ALA A 206 -20.20 0.88 -5.94
CA ALA A 206 -20.43 0.13 -4.71
C ALA A 206 -19.44 0.55 -3.61
N ALA A 207 -18.15 0.70 -3.94
CA ALA A 207 -17.12 1.09 -2.99
C ALA A 207 -17.33 2.51 -2.43
N VAL A 208 -17.79 3.45 -3.27
CA VAL A 208 -18.11 4.83 -2.85
C VAL A 208 -19.38 4.86 -1.99
N ARG A 209 -20.46 4.23 -2.42
CA ARG A 209 -21.75 4.24 -1.69
C ARG A 209 -21.69 3.53 -0.34
N THR A 210 -20.82 2.53 -0.21
CA THR A 210 -20.56 1.87 1.08
C THR A 210 -19.66 2.70 2.00
N GLY A 211 -19.09 3.82 1.55
CA GLY A 211 -18.20 4.65 2.35
C GLY A 211 -16.83 4.02 2.61
N LEU A 212 -16.42 3.05 1.77
CA LEU A 212 -15.16 2.31 1.90
C LEU A 212 -14.06 2.85 0.97
N TYR A 213 -14.44 3.71 0.03
CA TYR A 213 -13.55 4.29 -0.98
C TYR A 213 -13.99 5.73 -1.31
N THR A 214 -13.03 6.60 -1.64
CA THR A 214 -13.30 7.87 -2.33
C THR A 214 -12.36 8.02 -3.52
N ASP A 215 -12.77 8.74 -4.57
CA ASP A 215 -11.90 8.98 -5.72
C ASP A 215 -10.64 9.78 -5.37
N LYS A 216 -10.75 10.63 -4.33
CA LYS A 216 -9.66 11.47 -3.86
C LYS A 216 -8.65 10.67 -3.04
N ASP A 217 -9.15 9.87 -2.12
CA ASP A 217 -8.35 9.28 -1.05
C ASP A 217 -8.05 7.79 -1.28
N GLY A 218 -8.77 7.16 -2.22
CA GLY A 218 -8.69 5.73 -2.48
C GLY A 218 -9.37 4.92 -1.39
N ALA A 219 -8.77 3.78 -1.04
CA ALA A 219 -9.29 2.87 -0.02
C ALA A 219 -9.25 3.51 1.38
N LEU A 220 -10.39 3.53 2.07
CA LEU A 220 -10.49 4.03 3.44
C LEU A 220 -10.25 2.90 4.44
N LEU A 221 -8.97 2.61 4.73
CA LEU A 221 -8.55 1.42 5.49
C LEU A 221 -9.20 1.28 6.87
N ALA A 222 -9.41 2.39 7.58
CA ALA A 222 -10.09 2.37 8.88
C ALA A 222 -11.59 2.00 8.77
N ASN A 223 -12.26 2.46 7.71
CA ASN A 223 -13.67 2.09 7.46
C ASN A 223 -13.76 0.63 7.02
N LEU A 224 -12.83 0.18 6.18
CA LEU A 224 -12.72 -1.20 5.75
C LEU A 224 -12.50 -2.16 6.92
N HIS A 225 -11.54 -1.87 7.80
CA HIS A 225 -11.30 -2.69 8.99
C HIS A 225 -12.56 -2.78 9.87
N ARG A 226 -13.23 -1.65 10.10
CA ARG A 226 -14.49 -1.62 10.87
C ARG A 226 -15.64 -2.35 10.18
N GLN A 227 -15.76 -2.24 8.85
CA GLN A 227 -16.81 -2.89 8.06
C GLN A 227 -16.63 -4.41 8.01
N LEU A 228 -15.39 -4.84 7.79
CA LEU A 228 -15.07 -6.23 7.54
C LEU A 228 -14.92 -7.00 8.85
N ASP A 229 -14.44 -6.36 9.92
CA ASP A 229 -14.14 -6.98 11.21
C ASP A 229 -13.34 -8.29 11.04
N PRO A 230 -12.10 -8.22 10.51
CA PRO A 230 -11.31 -9.39 10.21
C PRO A 230 -10.91 -10.13 11.51
N PRO A 231 -11.21 -11.44 11.65
CA PRO A 231 -10.95 -12.18 12.88
C PRO A 231 -9.46 -12.21 13.23
N GLY A 232 -9.13 -11.76 14.44
CA GLY A 232 -7.76 -11.83 14.96
C GLY A 232 -6.77 -10.86 14.30
N GLU A 233 -7.24 -9.90 13.51
CA GLU A 233 -6.39 -8.90 12.86
C GLU A 233 -6.75 -7.49 13.35
N ASP A 234 -5.79 -6.81 13.98
CA ASP A 234 -5.97 -5.42 14.40
C ASP A 234 -5.85 -4.44 13.22
N LEU A 235 -6.26 -3.19 13.44
CA LEU A 235 -6.26 -2.16 12.41
C LEU A 235 -4.87 -1.90 11.82
N ALA A 236 -3.81 -1.99 12.65
CA ALA A 236 -2.45 -1.73 12.20
C ALA A 236 -1.97 -2.83 11.23
N SER A 237 -2.24 -4.09 11.58
CA SER A 237 -1.93 -5.27 10.77
C SER A 237 -2.72 -5.27 9.46
N PHE A 238 -4.03 -4.98 9.54
CA PHE A 238 -4.89 -4.84 8.38
C PHE A 238 -4.40 -3.72 7.45
N SER A 239 -4.12 -2.54 8.01
CA SER A 239 -3.68 -1.39 7.23
C SER A 239 -2.32 -1.64 6.55
N LEU A 240 -1.41 -2.34 7.23
CA LEU A 240 -0.13 -2.74 6.66
C LEU A 240 -0.31 -3.71 5.49
N ARG A 241 -1.08 -4.78 5.69
CA ARG A 241 -1.33 -5.80 4.66
C ARG A 241 -2.00 -5.19 3.42
N GLN A 242 -3.06 -4.41 3.62
CA GLN A 242 -3.80 -3.79 2.54
C GLN A 242 -3.01 -2.68 1.85
N GLY A 243 -2.29 -1.84 2.61
CA GLY A 243 -1.44 -0.80 2.08
C GLY A 243 -0.36 -1.35 1.13
N MET A 244 0.24 -2.49 1.46
CA MET A 244 1.21 -3.16 0.58
C MET A 244 0.59 -3.61 -0.74
N CYS A 245 -0.64 -4.15 -0.73
CA CYS A 245 -1.33 -4.53 -1.95
C CYS A 245 -1.72 -3.31 -2.79
N LEU A 246 -2.30 -2.28 -2.15
CA LEU A 246 -2.73 -1.06 -2.82
C LEU A 246 -1.56 -0.34 -3.48
N GLN A 247 -0.39 -0.32 -2.82
CA GLN A 247 0.84 0.22 -3.38
C GLN A 247 1.31 -0.58 -4.60
N ARG A 248 1.27 -1.91 -4.52
CA ARG A 248 1.67 -2.78 -5.63
C ARG A 248 0.80 -2.59 -6.87
N ASN A 249 -0.48 -2.33 -6.67
CA ASN A 249 -1.47 -2.14 -7.72
C ASN A 249 -1.75 -0.66 -8.01
N GLN A 250 -0.83 0.24 -7.64
CA GLN A 250 -1.00 1.67 -7.88
C GLN A 250 -1.16 1.96 -9.37
N GLN A 251 -2.24 2.65 -9.72
CA GLN A 251 -2.54 3.00 -11.10
C GLN A 251 -1.81 4.28 -11.53
N PRO A 252 -1.48 4.44 -12.83
CA PRO A 252 -0.89 5.67 -13.33
C PRO A 252 -1.82 6.86 -13.09
N PRO A 253 -1.29 8.10 -12.98
CA PRO A 253 -2.10 9.30 -12.77
C PRO A 253 -3.20 9.51 -13.82
N THR A 254 -2.98 9.00 -15.04
CA THR A 254 -3.91 9.08 -16.18
C THR A 254 -5.04 8.06 -16.14
N ALA A 255 -5.02 7.09 -15.23
CA ALA A 255 -6.11 6.13 -15.08
C ALA A 255 -7.36 6.83 -14.55
N ASP A 256 -8.51 6.57 -15.19
CA ASP A 256 -9.81 7.05 -14.76
C ASP A 256 -10.21 6.44 -13.40
N CYS A 257 -11.21 7.04 -12.76
CA CYS A 257 -11.64 6.64 -11.42
C CYS A 257 -12.17 5.19 -11.38
N CYS A 258 -12.84 4.71 -12.43
CA CYS A 258 -13.38 3.34 -12.48
C CYS A 258 -12.23 2.33 -12.59
N THR A 259 -11.30 2.56 -13.52
CA THR A 259 -10.09 1.73 -13.64
C THR A 259 -9.32 1.68 -12.32
N ARG A 260 -9.18 2.81 -11.64
CA ARG A 260 -8.48 2.88 -10.34
C ARG A 260 -9.18 2.08 -9.25
N ALA A 261 -10.50 2.26 -9.08
CA ALA A 261 -11.26 1.51 -8.10
C ALA A 261 -11.21 0.00 -8.35
N PHE A 262 -11.27 -0.44 -9.61
CA PHE A 262 -11.21 -1.85 -9.93
C PHE A 262 -9.81 -2.45 -9.76
N LYS A 263 -8.82 -1.90 -10.47
CA LYS A 263 -7.48 -2.49 -10.58
C LYS A 263 -6.62 -2.29 -9.34
N GLN A 264 -6.94 -1.32 -8.49
CA GLN A 264 -6.21 -1.07 -7.25
C GLN A 264 -7.01 -1.53 -6.03
N PHE A 265 -8.21 -1.00 -5.81
CA PHE A 265 -8.99 -1.29 -4.61
C PHE A 265 -9.58 -2.70 -4.64
N PHE A 266 -10.35 -3.04 -5.66
CA PHE A 266 -11.08 -4.32 -5.69
C PHE A 266 -10.15 -5.52 -5.80
N THR A 267 -9.11 -5.45 -6.63
CA THR A 267 -8.06 -6.48 -6.71
C THR A 267 -7.47 -6.83 -5.35
N CYS A 268 -7.30 -5.85 -4.46
CA CYS A 268 -6.72 -6.09 -3.14
C CYS A 268 -7.72 -6.61 -2.12
N LEU A 269 -8.97 -6.15 -2.16
CA LEU A 269 -9.95 -6.42 -1.09
C LEU A 269 -10.92 -7.55 -1.40
N ARG A 270 -10.88 -8.10 -2.62
CA ARG A 270 -11.75 -9.21 -3.01
C ARG A 270 -11.74 -10.36 -1.98
N PRO A 271 -10.58 -10.88 -1.50
CA PRO A 271 -10.58 -11.96 -0.53
C PRO A 271 -11.24 -11.59 0.80
N ASP A 272 -11.07 -10.35 1.27
CA ASP A 272 -11.65 -9.88 2.53
C ASP A 272 -13.18 -9.72 2.43
N PHE A 273 -13.70 -9.25 1.29
CA PHE A 273 -15.14 -9.21 1.03
C PHE A 273 -15.74 -10.61 0.92
N GLU A 274 -15.07 -11.55 0.23
CA GLU A 274 -15.50 -12.94 0.15
C GLU A 274 -15.63 -13.55 1.56
N GLN A 275 -14.62 -13.37 2.41
CA GLN A 275 -14.66 -13.80 3.81
C GLN A 275 -15.80 -13.15 4.60
N PHE A 276 -16.02 -11.84 4.41
CA PHE A 276 -17.12 -11.13 5.05
C PHE A 276 -18.49 -11.72 4.67
N PHE A 277 -18.74 -11.99 3.39
CA PHE A 277 -20.02 -12.59 2.96
C PHE A 277 -20.17 -14.04 3.44
N ILE A 278 -19.09 -14.83 3.49
CA ILE A 278 -19.10 -16.20 4.04
C ILE A 278 -19.47 -16.19 5.52
N ARG A 279 -18.88 -15.29 6.32
CA ARG A 279 -19.23 -15.13 7.74
C ARG A 279 -20.69 -14.72 7.96
N ASN A 280 -21.26 -14.00 7.00
CA ASN A 280 -22.64 -13.52 7.04
C ASN A 280 -23.61 -14.37 6.19
N ARG A 281 -23.24 -15.61 5.84
CA ARG A 281 -23.99 -16.46 4.89
C ARG A 281 -25.49 -16.58 5.19
N GLU A 282 -25.88 -16.64 6.45
CA GLU A 282 -27.28 -16.85 6.85
C GLU A 282 -28.18 -15.69 6.42
N THR A 283 -27.68 -14.45 6.51
CA THR A 283 -28.42 -13.25 6.06
C THR A 283 -28.29 -13.06 4.56
N VAL A 284 -27.12 -13.32 3.99
CA VAL A 284 -26.85 -13.26 2.54
C VAL A 284 -27.80 -14.17 1.76
N MET A 285 -28.00 -15.41 2.22
CA MET A 285 -28.86 -16.40 1.54
C MET A 285 -30.34 -16.03 1.56
N GLN A 286 -30.77 -15.09 2.42
CA GLN A 286 -32.15 -14.61 2.47
C GLN A 286 -32.42 -13.48 1.46
N HIS A 287 -31.36 -12.88 0.92
CA HIS A 287 -31.46 -11.81 -0.07
C HIS A 287 -31.97 -12.34 -1.42
N PHE A 288 -32.74 -11.54 -2.15
CA PHE A 288 -33.40 -12.00 -3.39
C PHE A 288 -32.42 -12.44 -4.47
N LEU A 289 -31.17 -11.95 -4.45
CA LEU A 289 -30.11 -12.40 -5.36
C LEU A 289 -29.77 -13.90 -5.19
N TYR A 290 -29.94 -14.43 -3.98
CA TYR A 290 -29.58 -15.80 -3.62
C TYR A 290 -30.81 -16.69 -3.39
N LYS A 291 -32.01 -16.10 -3.28
CA LYS A 291 -33.27 -16.84 -3.37
C LYS A 291 -33.44 -17.28 -4.82
N THR A 292 -33.07 -18.52 -5.10
CA THR A 292 -33.57 -19.23 -6.27
C THR A 292 -35.09 -19.22 -6.17
N ASP A 293 -35.79 -18.83 -7.24
CA ASP A 293 -37.20 -19.17 -7.39
C ASP A 293 -37.31 -20.68 -7.18
N GLN A 294 -37.83 -21.11 -6.04
CA GLN A 294 -38.36 -22.46 -5.93
C GLN A 294 -39.49 -22.52 -6.96
N PRO A 295 -39.45 -23.43 -7.94
CA PRO A 295 -40.64 -23.71 -8.72
C PRO A 295 -41.74 -24.05 -7.72
N ALA A 296 -42.88 -23.37 -7.82
CA ALA A 296 -44.05 -23.70 -7.02
C ALA A 296 -44.36 -25.19 -7.19
N GLU A 297 -44.07 -26.00 -6.18
CA GLU A 297 -44.51 -27.40 -6.12
C GLU A 297 -46.02 -27.41 -5.96
N GLY A 298 -46.69 -27.42 -7.10
CA GLY A 298 -48.12 -27.58 -7.23
C GLY A 298 -48.43 -28.37 -8.48
N GLN A 299 -48.21 -29.69 -8.43
CA GLN A 299 -49.10 -30.75 -8.91
C GLN A 299 -48.36 -32.09 -8.98
N ALA A 300 -48.85 -33.04 -8.19
CA ALA A 300 -48.40 -34.43 -8.18
C ALA A 300 -48.97 -35.21 -9.38
N ALA A 301 -48.12 -36.04 -10.02
CA ALA A 301 -48.33 -37.44 -10.46
C ALA A 301 -47.51 -37.78 -11.74
N PRO A 302 -47.20 -39.06 -12.01
CA PRO A 302 -46.81 -40.16 -11.12
C PRO A 302 -45.44 -40.78 -11.49
N MET A 303 -45.00 -41.69 -10.62
CA MET A 303 -43.75 -42.44 -10.60
C MET A 303 -43.34 -43.09 -11.93
N VAL A 304 -42.06 -42.94 -12.29
CA VAL A 304 -41.30 -43.97 -13.01
C VAL A 304 -40.08 -44.31 -12.16
N GLN A 305 -40.06 -45.55 -11.65
CA GLN A 305 -38.94 -46.14 -10.94
C GLN A 305 -37.73 -46.25 -11.88
N ASN A 306 -36.57 -45.81 -11.43
CA ASN A 306 -35.30 -46.44 -11.79
C ASN A 306 -34.32 -46.33 -10.61
N ASN A 307 -34.00 -47.48 -10.04
CA ASN A 307 -32.97 -47.68 -9.04
C ASN A 307 -31.59 -47.40 -9.63
N VAL A 308 -30.83 -46.47 -9.06
CA VAL A 308 -29.36 -46.56 -8.97
C VAL A 308 -28.92 -45.93 -7.65
N LEU A 309 -28.07 -46.65 -6.92
CA LEU A 309 -27.53 -46.32 -5.61
C LEU A 309 -26.63 -45.08 -5.62
N ASP A 310 -26.89 -44.14 -4.71
CA ASP A 310 -25.87 -43.26 -4.12
C ASP A 310 -24.96 -44.07 -3.19
N PRO A 311 -23.65 -43.79 -3.16
CA PRO A 311 -23.16 -43.17 -1.93
C PRO A 311 -21.93 -42.28 -2.17
N PHE A 312 -22.08 -40.98 -2.42
CA PHE A 312 -21.01 -40.02 -2.08
C PHE A 312 -21.61 -38.67 -1.69
N GLY A 313 -21.63 -38.40 -0.38
CA GLY A 313 -21.88 -37.07 0.17
C GLY A 313 -20.88 -36.07 -0.38
N GLY A 314 -21.40 -35.07 -1.10
CA GLY A 314 -20.62 -34.02 -1.74
C GLY A 314 -19.91 -33.12 -0.71
N ASN A 315 -18.62 -33.37 -0.55
CA ASN A 315 -17.67 -32.57 0.22
C ASN A 315 -17.38 -31.26 -0.54
N MET A 316 -18.00 -30.14 -0.14
CA MET A 316 -17.82 -28.84 -0.78
C MET A 316 -16.66 -28.07 -0.14
N GLY A 317 -15.46 -28.61 -0.32
CA GLY A 317 -14.19 -27.95 0.01
C GLY A 317 -13.28 -28.00 -1.21
N MET A 318 -13.63 -27.28 -2.28
CA MET A 318 -12.79 -27.18 -3.50
C MET A 318 -13.33 -26.15 -4.49
N ILE A 319 -13.64 -24.93 -4.06
CA ILE A 319 -13.79 -23.79 -4.98
C ILE A 319 -13.27 -22.57 -4.24
N LEU A 320 -12.52 -21.70 -4.94
CA LEU A 320 -11.79 -20.50 -4.47
C LEU A 320 -10.28 -20.66 -4.23
N SER A 321 -9.59 -21.34 -5.15
CA SER A 321 -8.21 -21.02 -5.49
C SER A 321 -8.08 -20.98 -7.00
N SER A 322 -8.09 -19.77 -7.56
CA SER A 322 -7.62 -19.48 -8.92
C SER A 322 -7.33 -17.98 -9.01
N TYR A 323 -6.04 -17.66 -9.07
CA TYR A 323 -5.35 -16.37 -9.25
C TYR A 323 -5.05 -15.55 -7.99
#